data_AF-A0A397V2S4-F1
#
_entry.id   AF-A0A397V2S4-F1
#
_cell.length_a   1.000
_cell.length_b   1.000
_cell.length_c   1.000
_cell.angle_alpha   90.00
_cell.angle_beta   90.00
_cell.angle_gamma   90.00
#
_symmetry.space_group_name_H-M   'P 1'
#
loop_
_entity.id
_entity.type
_entity.pdbx_description
1 polymer ?
#
loop_
_entity_poly.entity_id
_entity_poly.type
_entity_poly.pdbx_seq_one_letter_code
_entity_poly.pdbx_strand_id
1 'polypeptide(L)' 'MPFGVEKALQRGARRYPMTSKRGHNYYKGTGSGAMGWHTKKGGYKIDLKKVRTYVVPDLSDCKVTI' A
#
# COMPACT_ATOMS: atom_id res chain seq x y z
N MET A 1 -8.65 -13.89 27.16
CA MET A 1 -9.11 -13.05 26.04
C MET A 1 -10.47 -12.48 26.37
N PRO A 2 -10.64 -11.20 26.72
CA PRO A 2 -11.96 -10.59 26.71
C PRO A 2 -12.16 -9.85 25.39
N PHE A 3 -13.02 -10.41 24.55
CA PHE A 3 -13.70 -9.67 23.50
C PHE A 3 -14.66 -8.68 24.20
N GLY A 4 -14.61 -7.40 23.82
CA GLY A 4 -15.85 -6.64 23.65
C GLY A 4 -16.22 -5.48 24.58
N VAL A 5 -15.57 -5.23 25.72
CA VAL A 5 -16.00 -4.13 26.61
C VAL A 5 -14.81 -3.33 27.12
N GLU A 6 -14.66 -2.13 26.55
CA GLU A 6 -14.14 -0.88 27.16
C GLU A 6 -13.54 0.01 26.06
N LYS A 7 -14.38 0.36 25.07
CA LYS A 7 -14.05 1.39 24.07
C LYS A 7 -14.26 2.82 24.60
N ALA A 8 -14.80 2.97 25.82
CA ALA A 8 -15.23 4.24 26.41
C ALA A 8 -14.18 4.92 27.31
N LEU A 9 -13.12 4.21 27.72
CA LEU A 9 -12.02 4.85 28.45
C LEU A 9 -11.09 5.51 27.43
N GLN A 10 -10.97 6.84 27.42
CA GLN A 10 -9.99 7.57 26.61
C GLN A 10 -8.57 7.21 27.09
N ARG A 11 -8.07 6.06 26.66
CA ARG A 11 -6.66 5.72 26.77
C ARG A 11 -5.96 6.60 25.74
N GLY A 12 -5.05 7.47 26.20
CA GLY A 12 -4.23 8.32 25.34
C GLY A 12 -3.48 7.52 24.26
N ALA A 13 -2.64 8.20 23.48
CA ALA A 13 -1.92 7.56 22.37
C ALA A 13 -1.19 6.28 22.81
N ARG A 14 -1.49 5.16 22.12
CA ARG A 14 -0.90 3.85 22.41
C ARG A 14 0.42 3.70 21.65
N ARG A 15 1.43 3.06 22.24
CA ARG A 15 2.78 2.84 21.65
C ARG A 15 2.83 1.77 20.56
N TYR A 16 1.78 1.63 19.76
CA TYR A 16 1.78 0.70 18.63
C TYR A 16 2.54 1.28 17.44
N PRO A 17 3.00 0.43 16.51
CA PRO A 17 3.57 0.91 15.25
C PRO A 17 2.62 1.88 14.54
N MET A 18 3.18 3.00 14.08
CA MET A 18 2.44 4.01 13.33
C MET A 18 2.16 3.50 11.91
N THR A 19 0.91 3.64 11.48
CA THR A 19 0.45 3.31 10.13
C THR A 19 -0.01 4.58 9.44
N SER A 20 -0.25 4.51 8.12
CA SER A 20 -0.80 5.63 7.33
C SER A 20 -2.15 6.15 7.84
N LYS A 21 -2.86 5.39 8.70
CA LYS A 21 -4.18 5.75 9.24
C LYS A 21 -4.15 6.33 10.65
N ARG A 22 -2.97 6.41 11.30
CA ARG A 22 -2.83 6.67 12.74
C ARG A 22 -2.22 8.04 13.08
N GLY A 23 -2.05 8.94 12.12
CA GLY A 23 -1.51 10.29 12.34
C GLY A 23 -2.06 11.32 11.36
N HIS A 24 -2.20 12.57 11.81
CA HIS A 24 -2.57 13.70 10.96
C HIS A 24 -1.35 14.20 10.20
N ASN A 25 -1.45 14.42 8.89
CA ASN A 25 -0.33 14.77 7.99
C ASN A 25 0.86 13.79 8.03
N TYR A 26 0.62 12.54 8.46
CA TYR A 26 1.65 11.50 8.47
C TYR A 26 1.51 10.61 7.23
N TYR A 27 2.40 10.79 6.26
CA TYR A 27 2.46 9.94 5.09
C TYR A 27 3.39 8.74 5.32
N LYS A 28 2.88 7.53 5.10
CA LYS A 28 3.67 6.29 5.14
C LYS A 28 3.23 5.37 4.00
N GLY A 29 4.20 4.97 3.18
CA GLY A 29 3.97 4.05 2.06
C GLY A 29 3.80 2.59 2.51
N THR A 30 3.38 1.74 1.58
CA THR A 30 3.14 0.30 1.75
C THR A 30 4.26 -0.58 1.19
N GLY A 31 5.35 0.00 0.69
CA GLY A 31 6.48 -0.75 0.12
C GLY A 31 6.32 -1.14 -1.35
N SER A 32 5.41 -0.53 -2.10
CA SER A 32 5.13 -0.88 -3.53
C SER A 32 6.27 -0.54 -4.52
N GLY A 33 7.30 0.17 -4.08
CA GLY A 33 8.39 0.68 -4.93
C GLY A 33 8.06 2.03 -5.61
N ALA A 34 9.09 2.72 -6.08
CA ALA A 34 8.95 4.03 -6.74
C ALA A 34 8.83 3.89 -8.27
N MET A 35 7.73 4.38 -8.84
CA MET A 35 7.42 4.27 -10.27
C MET A 35 7.84 5.50 -11.09
N GLY A 36 8.57 6.43 -10.49
CA GLY A 36 8.81 7.76 -11.05
C GLY A 36 9.34 8.74 -10.00
N TRP A 37 9.13 10.04 -10.21
CA TRP A 37 9.57 11.09 -9.30
C TRP A 37 8.57 12.25 -9.19
N HIS A 38 8.62 12.97 -8.06
CA HIS A 38 7.85 14.19 -7.84
C HIS A 38 8.48 15.38 -8.57
N THR A 39 7.64 16.27 -9.12
CA THR A 39 8.08 17.52 -9.75
C THR A 39 8.20 18.63 -8.72
N LYS A 40 8.96 19.69 -9.05
CA LYS A 40 9.14 20.86 -8.17
C LYS A 40 7.83 21.52 -7.72
N LYS A 41 6.77 21.41 -8.53
CA LYS A 41 5.45 21.99 -8.26
C LYS A 41 4.44 20.96 -7.71
N GLY A 42 4.91 19.85 -7.13
CA GLY A 42 4.05 18.86 -6.47
C GLY A 42 3.37 17.86 -7.41
N GLY A 43 3.63 17.91 -8.71
CA GLY A 43 3.17 16.86 -9.64
C GLY A 43 3.97 15.57 -9.50
N TYR A 44 3.57 14.52 -10.23
CA TYR A 44 4.30 13.26 -10.29
C TYR A 44 4.52 12.86 -11.76
N LYS A 45 5.75 12.50 -12.12
CA LYS A 45 6.10 12.00 -13.45
C LYS A 45 6.45 10.52 -13.36
N ILE A 46 5.77 9.70 -14.16
CA ILE A 46 5.94 8.25 -14.22
C ILE A 46 7.10 7.92 -15.17
N ASP A 47 7.98 7.03 -14.73
CA ASP A 47 9.04 6.45 -15.56
C ASP A 47 8.56 5.09 -16.07
N LEU A 48 8.23 5.02 -17.36
CA LEU A 48 7.72 3.80 -18.00
C LEU A 48 8.71 2.63 -17.91
N LYS A 49 10.01 2.87 -17.75
CA LYS A 49 11.01 1.82 -17.56
C LYS A 49 10.90 1.11 -16.20
N LYS A 50 10.33 1.79 -15.21
CA LYS A 50 10.10 1.24 -13.87
C LYS A 50 8.73 0.57 -13.75
N VAL A 51 7.84 0.79 -14.72
CA VAL A 51 6.51 0.16 -14.75
C VAL A 51 6.65 -1.33 -15.00
N ARG A 52 6.11 -2.12 -14.07
CA ARG A 52 6.10 -3.58 -14.16
C ARG A 52 5.06 -3.99 -15.21
N THR A 53 5.51 -4.58 -16.30
CA THR A 53 4.65 -5.21 -17.32
C THR A 53 4.74 -6.73 -17.19
N TYR A 54 3.60 -7.40 -17.21
CA TYR A 54 3.54 -8.85 -17.21
C TYR A 54 3.28 -9.34 -18.62
N VAL A 55 4.16 -10.21 -19.13
CA VAL A 55 3.96 -10.87 -20.43
C VAL A 55 3.02 -12.05 -20.19
N VAL A 56 1.77 -11.89 -20.62
CA VAL A 56 0.77 -12.95 -20.54
C VAL A 56 0.93 -13.85 -21.78
N PRO A 57 1.19 -15.15 -21.61
CA PRO A 57 1.28 -16.06 -22.74
C PRO A 57 -0.10 -16.33 -23.34
N ASP A 58 -0.14 -16.78 -24.59
CA ASP A 58 -1.36 -17.31 -25.19
C ASP A 58 -1.70 -18.66 -24.54
N LEU A 59 -2.94 -18.80 -24.09
CA LEU A 59 -3.43 -19.98 -23.35
C LEU A 59 -4.44 -20.79 -24.18
N SER A 60 -4.67 -20.43 -25.44
CA SER A 60 -5.76 -20.98 -26.26
C SER A 60 -5.73 -22.51 -26.42
N ASP A 61 -4.54 -23.11 -26.53
CA ASP A 61 -4.36 -24.57 -26.67
C ASP A 61 -3.93 -25.29 -25.36
N CYS A 62 -3.97 -24.58 -24.23
CA CYS A 62 -3.46 -25.10 -22.97
C CYS A 62 -4.50 -26.00 -22.28
N LYS A 63 -4.32 -27.33 -22.35
CA LYS A 63 -5.11 -28.30 -21.57
C LYS A 63 -4.67 -28.27 -20.10
N VAL A 64 -5.39 -27.51 -19.29
CA VAL A 64 -5.18 -27.44 -17.83
C VAL A 64 -5.74 -28.71 -17.20
N THR A 65 -4.88 -29.52 -16.57
CA THR A 65 -5.31 -30.70 -15.81
C THR A 65 -5.75 -30.29 -14.40
N ILE A 66 -6.91 -30.82 -13.99
CA ILE A 66 -7.47 -30.73 -12.63
C ILE A 66 -6.93 -31.87 -11.79
#